data_AF-A0A7V3A0I0-F1
#
_entry.id   AF-A0A7V3A0I0-F1
#
_cell.length_a   1.000
_cell.length_b   1.000
_cell.length_c   1.000
_cell.angle_alpha   90.00
_cell.angle_beta   90.00
_cell.angle_gamma   90.00
#
_symmetry.space_group_name_H-M   'P 1'
#
loop_
_entity.id
_entity.type
_entity.pdbx_description
1 polymer ?
#
loop_
_entity_poly.entity_id
_entity_poly.type
_entity_poly.pdbx_seq_one_letter_code
_entity_poly.pdbx_strand_id
1 'polypeptide(L)'
;MNHRIYYFTGTGNSLYVARKLEEILLGTIGGGDRVTILPITSLSLEGEAEASPSAGEIDPFGTYSAPLTSRKDPLASSGTEPLAPTDAVGLVFPVHAWGVPRIILRALPALQGAGYYYALAVNAGQVANTLVQLKKEMEKHGMELSSGFSIRMPSNYLPFGGAEPEEVQERCFRDALEKLKTISGVVRERALLPVEKGPLWQNVILSGLNALSAPHFSTMDKRFIVEDSCTSCGICVQVCPVGNIHLQQGRPVWNHHCEQCYACIQWCPVEAIQYGKGTKGKKRYHHPEISIKDLVVSGR
;
A
#
# COMPACT_ATOMS: atom_id res chain seq x y z
N MET A 1 9.92 -10.92 -22.16
CA MET A 1 9.18 -11.23 -20.91
C MET A 1 8.58 -9.95 -20.38
N ASN A 2 7.34 -9.99 -19.88
CA ASN A 2 6.73 -8.81 -19.27
C ASN A 2 6.75 -8.97 -17.75
N HIS A 3 7.39 -8.02 -17.07
CA HIS A 3 7.33 -7.87 -15.62
C HIS A 3 6.28 -6.82 -15.28
N ARG A 4 5.22 -7.20 -14.56
CA ARG A 4 4.22 -6.27 -14.05
C ARG A 4 4.37 -6.16 -12.54
N ILE A 5 4.84 -5.01 -12.08
CA ILE A 5 5.08 -4.73 -10.66
C ILE A 5 3.91 -3.90 -10.14
N TYR A 6 3.09 -4.50 -9.29
CA TYR A 6 2.03 -3.81 -8.58
C TYR A 6 2.54 -3.34 -7.21
N TYR A 7 2.36 -2.06 -6.90
CA TYR A 7 2.79 -1.49 -5.63
C TYR A 7 1.65 -0.91 -4.80
N PHE A 8 1.80 -0.95 -3.48
CA PHE A 8 1.00 -0.18 -2.54
C PHE A 8 1.92 0.65 -1.67
N THR A 9 1.64 1.94 -1.47
CA THR A 9 2.51 2.82 -0.69
C THR A 9 1.73 3.98 -0.07
N GLY A 10 2.20 4.48 1.08
CA GLY A 10 1.71 5.72 1.68
C GLY A 10 2.76 6.82 1.70
N THR A 11 4.02 6.47 2.01
CA THR A 11 5.13 7.43 2.16
C THR A 11 6.19 7.30 1.08
N GLY A 12 5.98 6.47 0.06
CA GLY A 12 6.90 6.31 -1.06
C GLY A 12 7.86 5.12 -0.97
N ASN A 13 8.14 4.54 0.20
CA ASN A 13 9.13 3.45 0.33
C ASN A 13 8.91 2.28 -0.63
N SER A 14 7.67 1.76 -0.72
CA SER A 14 7.37 0.64 -1.62
C SER A 14 7.42 1.02 -3.09
N LEU A 15 7.09 2.27 -3.44
CA LEU A 15 7.22 2.77 -4.82
C LEU A 15 8.70 2.94 -5.20
N TYR A 16 9.52 3.45 -4.27
CA TYR A 16 10.96 3.53 -4.46
C TYR A 16 11.56 2.13 -4.72
N VAL A 17 11.23 1.15 -3.88
CA VAL A 17 11.68 -0.24 -4.06
C VAL A 17 11.26 -0.79 -5.43
N ALA A 18 10.01 -0.54 -5.86
CA ALA A 18 9.53 -0.96 -7.18
C ALA A 18 10.34 -0.33 -8.32
N ARG A 19 10.58 0.99 -8.27
CA ARG A 19 11.38 1.73 -9.27
C ARG A 19 12.82 1.25 -9.34
N LYS A 20 13.47 1.03 -8.20
CA LYS A 20 14.84 0.52 -8.18
C LYS A 20 14.94 -0.91 -8.69
N LEU A 21 13.95 -1.75 -8.41
CA LEU A 21 13.90 -3.08 -9.00
C LEU A 21 13.73 -3.02 -10.53
N GLU A 22 12.86 -2.14 -11.03
CA GLU A 22 12.71 -1.89 -12.47
C GLU A 22 14.01 -1.41 -13.11
N GLU A 23 14.66 -0.39 -12.56
CA GLU A 23 15.93 0.15 -13.04
C GLU A 23 16.99 -0.97 -13.17
N ILE A 24 17.12 -1.83 -12.14
CA ILE A 24 18.07 -2.94 -12.14
C ILE A 24 17.68 -4.02 -13.16
N LEU A 25 16.40 -4.38 -13.23
CA LEU A 25 15.91 -5.36 -14.22
C LEU A 25 16.23 -4.85 -15.63
N LEU A 26 15.79 -3.63 -15.99
CA LEU A 26 16.02 -3.04 -17.31
C LEU A 26 17.50 -2.86 -17.64
N GLY A 27 18.33 -2.44 -16.67
CA GLY A 27 19.76 -2.21 -16.87
C GLY A 27 20.56 -3.48 -17.19
N THR A 28 19.96 -4.66 -17.03
CA THR A 28 20.62 -5.95 -17.29
C THR A 28 19.95 -6.75 -18.42
N ILE A 29 18.93 -6.20 -19.06
CA ILE A 29 18.05 -6.88 -20.02
C ILE A 29 18.48 -6.58 -21.45
N GLY A 30 18.57 -7.62 -22.30
CA GLY A 30 18.62 -7.48 -23.76
C GLY A 30 17.24 -7.14 -24.34
N GLY A 31 17.20 -6.44 -25.49
CA GLY A 31 16.07 -5.62 -25.98
C GLY A 31 14.69 -6.24 -26.28
N GLY A 32 14.16 -7.15 -25.46
CA GLY A 32 12.83 -7.75 -25.61
C GLY A 32 11.98 -7.87 -24.33
N ASP A 33 12.52 -7.58 -23.14
CA ASP A 33 11.71 -7.57 -21.91
C ASP A 33 11.15 -6.18 -21.60
N ARG A 34 9.95 -6.13 -21.02
CA ARG A 34 9.28 -4.89 -20.60
C ARG A 34 8.99 -4.97 -19.12
N VAL A 35 9.26 -3.90 -18.39
CA VAL A 35 8.84 -3.74 -17.00
C VAL A 35 7.76 -2.66 -16.96
N THR A 36 6.72 -2.88 -16.17
CA THR A 36 5.62 -1.94 -15.98
C THR A 36 5.30 -1.85 -14.51
N ILE A 37 5.36 -0.65 -13.94
CA ILE A 37 5.00 -0.37 -12.55
C ILE A 37 3.60 0.24 -12.51
N LEU A 38 2.71 -0.37 -11.73
CA LEU A 38 1.33 0.08 -11.56
C LEU A 38 0.97 0.14 -10.07
N PRO A 39 0.18 1.12 -9.61
CA PRO A 39 -0.37 1.06 -8.27
C PRO A 39 -1.35 -0.12 -8.19
N ILE A 40 -1.46 -0.79 -7.05
CA ILE A 40 -2.40 -1.90 -6.86
C ILE A 40 -3.86 -1.47 -7.11
N THR A 41 -4.16 -0.18 -6.92
CA THR A 41 -5.46 0.44 -7.16
C THR A 41 -5.83 0.52 -8.64
N SER A 42 -4.89 0.23 -9.56
CA SER A 42 -5.19 0.09 -10.99
C SER A 42 -5.95 -1.20 -11.31
N LEU A 43 -5.88 -2.20 -10.41
CA LEU A 43 -6.66 -3.42 -10.53
C LEU A 43 -8.09 -3.13 -10.09
N SER A 44 -9.04 -3.51 -10.94
CA SER A 44 -10.46 -3.43 -10.60
C SER A 44 -10.73 -4.36 -9.41
N LEU A 45 -11.02 -3.77 -8.25
CA LEU A 45 -11.44 -4.53 -7.07
C LEU A 45 -12.92 -4.87 -7.25
N GLU A 46 -13.23 -6.07 -7.72
CA GLU A 46 -14.62 -6.54 -7.76
C GLU A 46 -15.22 -6.51 -6.33
N GLY A 47 -16.39 -5.88 -6.18
CA GLY A 47 -17.25 -6.12 -5.02
C GLY A 47 -17.27 -5.09 -3.89
N GLU A 48 -16.63 -3.93 -4.01
CA GLU A 48 -17.00 -2.79 -3.14
C GLU A 48 -18.26 -2.12 -3.71
N ALA A 49 -19.40 -2.80 -3.58
CA ALA A 49 -20.66 -2.06 -3.48
C ALA A 49 -20.48 -1.13 -2.29
N GLU A 50 -20.53 0.18 -2.54
CA GLU A 50 -20.58 1.20 -1.51
C GLU A 50 -21.59 0.74 -0.46
N ALA A 51 -21.09 0.36 0.73
CA ALA A 51 -21.94 0.23 1.89
C ALA A 51 -22.44 1.64 2.19
N SER A 52 -23.52 2.01 1.51
CA SER A 52 -24.35 3.14 1.89
C SER A 52 -24.65 2.96 3.38
N PRO A 53 -24.47 3.98 4.24
CA PRO A 53 -24.87 3.87 5.63
C PRO A 53 -26.35 3.46 5.62
N SER A 54 -26.66 2.34 6.27
CA SER A 54 -28.04 1.89 6.44
C SER A 54 -28.84 3.06 7.00
N ALA A 55 -29.87 3.45 6.27
CA ALA A 55 -30.81 4.47 6.70
C ALA A 55 -31.29 4.17 8.11
N GLY A 56 -31.12 5.13 9.03
CA GLY A 56 -31.75 5.08 10.34
C GLY A 56 -30.93 5.64 11.48
N GLU A 57 -30.59 6.93 11.46
CA GLU A 57 -30.70 7.79 12.64
C GLU A 57 -30.73 9.25 12.19
N ILE A 58 -31.80 9.93 12.57
CA ILE A 58 -32.09 11.32 12.21
C ILE A 58 -31.28 12.19 13.18
N ASP A 59 -30.37 13.02 12.66
CA ASP A 59 -29.73 14.10 13.41
C ASP A 59 -30.81 15.11 13.86
N PRO A 60 -30.86 15.54 15.15
CA PRO A 60 -31.83 16.52 15.66
C PRO A 60 -31.84 17.88 14.94
N PHE A 61 -30.94 18.15 13.99
CA PHE A 61 -30.88 19.43 13.26
C PHE A 61 -31.47 19.43 11.83
N GLY A 62 -32.16 18.37 11.39
CA GLY A 62 -33.15 18.48 10.31
C GLY A 62 -32.65 19.06 8.97
N THR A 63 -31.47 18.67 8.50
CA THR A 63 -31.02 19.03 7.14
C THR A 63 -31.18 17.85 6.17
N TYR A 64 -32.06 18.04 5.19
CA TYR A 64 -32.28 17.12 4.09
C TYR A 64 -31.04 17.15 3.17
N SER A 65 -30.29 16.04 3.09
CA SER A 65 -29.29 15.84 2.03
C SER A 65 -29.96 15.04 0.91
N ALA A 66 -30.06 15.61 -0.29
CA ALA A 66 -30.57 14.90 -1.46
C ALA A 66 -29.73 13.63 -1.72
N PRO A 67 -30.33 12.50 -2.13
CA PRO A 67 -29.56 11.32 -2.44
C PRO A 67 -28.68 11.60 -3.65
N LEU A 68 -27.36 11.43 -3.50
CA LEU A 68 -26.48 11.23 -4.64
C LEU A 68 -26.98 9.96 -5.34
N THR A 69 -27.60 10.13 -6.51
CA THR A 69 -28.07 9.02 -7.34
C THR A 69 -26.88 8.12 -7.66
N SER A 70 -26.94 6.87 -7.22
CA SER A 70 -25.99 5.86 -7.66
C SER A 70 -26.18 5.67 -9.16
N ARG A 71 -25.25 6.21 -9.95
CA ARG A 71 -25.07 5.72 -11.31
C ARG A 71 -24.49 4.33 -11.19
N LYS A 72 -25.33 3.31 -11.40
CA LYS A 72 -24.90 2.00 -11.90
C LYS A 72 -24.44 2.18 -13.35
N ASP A 73 -23.36 2.92 -13.55
CA ASP A 73 -22.59 2.76 -14.78
C ASP A 73 -21.71 1.52 -14.53
N PRO A 74 -21.75 0.49 -15.38
CA PRO A 74 -20.74 -0.56 -15.32
C PRO A 74 -19.40 0.13 -15.54
N LEU A 75 -18.63 0.31 -14.46
CA LEU A 75 -17.31 0.92 -14.53
C LEU A 75 -16.50 0.10 -15.55
N ALA A 76 -16.13 0.77 -16.64
CA ALA A 76 -15.29 0.21 -17.67
C ALA A 76 -14.06 -0.44 -17.02
N SER A 77 -13.78 -1.68 -17.42
CA SER A 77 -12.57 -2.40 -17.04
C SER A 77 -11.36 -1.47 -17.17
N SER A 78 -10.68 -1.17 -16.08
CA SER A 78 -9.42 -0.43 -16.14
C SER A 78 -8.48 -1.17 -17.11
N GLY A 79 -7.95 -0.44 -18.09
CA GLY A 79 -7.34 -0.97 -19.32
C GLY A 79 -5.98 -1.65 -19.17
N THR A 80 -5.84 -2.57 -18.22
CA THR A 80 -4.69 -3.49 -18.19
C THR A 80 -5.02 -4.74 -18.99
N GLU A 81 -4.22 -5.03 -20.02
CA GLU A 81 -4.33 -6.28 -20.78
C GLU A 81 -4.35 -7.50 -19.82
N PRO A 82 -5.04 -8.60 -20.15
CA PRO A 82 -4.97 -9.82 -19.33
C PRO A 82 -3.53 -10.28 -19.09
N LEU A 83 -3.29 -10.91 -17.93
CA LEU A 83 -1.99 -11.51 -17.63
C LEU A 83 -1.81 -12.77 -18.49
N ALA A 84 -0.60 -12.95 -19.02
CA ALA A 84 -0.22 -14.15 -19.77
C ALA A 84 0.69 -15.07 -18.94
N PRO A 85 0.73 -16.40 -19.21
CA PRO A 85 1.63 -17.32 -18.50
C PRO A 85 3.13 -16.96 -18.61
N THR A 86 3.50 -16.22 -19.67
CA THR A 86 4.85 -15.68 -19.87
C THR A 86 5.18 -14.49 -18.97
N ASP A 87 4.18 -13.89 -18.33
CA ASP A 87 4.35 -12.71 -17.49
C ASP A 87 4.88 -13.10 -16.10
N ALA A 88 5.62 -12.17 -15.50
CA ALA A 88 6.04 -12.20 -14.11
C ALA A 88 5.34 -11.08 -13.34
N VAL A 89 4.68 -11.41 -12.23
CA VAL A 89 3.96 -10.45 -11.39
C VAL A 89 4.73 -10.23 -10.09
N GLY A 90 5.08 -8.97 -9.83
CA GLY A 90 5.72 -8.54 -8.59
C GLY A 90 4.75 -7.77 -7.70
N LEU A 91 4.66 -8.13 -6.42
CA LEU A 91 3.91 -7.38 -5.41
C LEU A 91 4.86 -6.64 -4.47
N VAL A 92 4.83 -5.30 -4.45
CA VAL A 92 5.70 -4.48 -3.58
C VAL A 92 4.85 -3.65 -2.63
N PHE A 93 4.87 -3.97 -1.34
CA PHE A 93 3.92 -3.39 -0.38
C PHE A 93 4.51 -3.26 1.03
N PRO A 94 4.00 -2.33 1.85
CA PRO A 94 4.40 -2.21 3.25
C PRO A 94 3.83 -3.35 4.10
N VAL A 95 4.55 -3.74 5.15
CA VAL A 95 4.02 -4.62 6.20
C VAL A 95 3.14 -3.80 7.14
N HIS A 96 1.83 -4.10 7.18
CA HIS A 96 0.87 -3.39 8.04
C HIS A 96 0.48 -4.27 9.23
N ALA A 97 0.83 -3.82 10.44
CA ALA A 97 0.69 -4.59 11.69
C ALA A 97 1.12 -6.06 11.54
N TRP A 98 2.32 -6.28 11.00
CA TRP A 98 2.91 -7.61 10.79
C TRP A 98 2.14 -8.55 9.86
N GLY A 99 1.31 -8.00 8.97
CA GLY A 99 0.62 -8.75 7.93
C GLY A 99 0.50 -7.99 6.61
N VAL A 100 -0.18 -8.63 5.67
CA VAL A 100 -0.39 -8.13 4.31
C VAL A 100 -1.46 -7.03 4.33
N PRO A 101 -1.25 -5.87 3.67
CA PRO A 101 -2.29 -4.85 3.55
C PRO A 101 -3.57 -5.42 2.92
N ARG A 102 -4.74 -5.01 3.41
CA ARG A 102 -6.02 -5.56 2.97
C ARG A 102 -6.25 -5.33 1.48
N ILE A 103 -5.81 -4.19 0.95
CA ILE A 103 -5.91 -3.89 -0.48
C ILE A 103 -5.16 -4.89 -1.37
N ILE A 104 -4.00 -5.41 -0.91
CA ILE A 104 -3.26 -6.44 -1.65
C ILE A 104 -4.06 -7.74 -1.68
N LEU A 105 -4.64 -8.12 -0.53
CA LEU A 105 -5.46 -9.32 -0.44
C LEU A 105 -6.73 -9.22 -1.31
N ARG A 106 -7.40 -8.05 -1.31
CA ARG A 106 -8.59 -7.81 -2.15
C ARG A 106 -8.27 -7.86 -3.65
N ALA A 107 -7.04 -7.54 -4.05
CA ALA A 107 -6.61 -7.53 -5.44
C ALA A 107 -6.19 -8.90 -5.98
N LEU A 108 -5.99 -9.91 -5.13
CA LEU A 108 -5.50 -11.24 -5.56
C LEU A 108 -6.33 -11.89 -6.68
N PRO A 109 -7.68 -11.84 -6.68
CA PRO A 109 -8.46 -12.44 -7.77
C PRO A 109 -8.11 -11.90 -9.15
N ALA A 110 -7.77 -10.62 -9.26
CA ALA A 110 -7.45 -9.93 -10.51
C ALA A 110 -6.02 -10.23 -11.03
N LEU A 111 -5.21 -10.96 -10.26
CA LEU A 111 -3.81 -11.26 -10.59
C LEU A 111 -3.60 -12.65 -11.19
N GLN A 112 -4.66 -13.42 -11.45
CA GLN A 112 -4.56 -14.76 -12.01
C GLN A 112 -4.05 -14.73 -13.47
N GLY A 113 -3.31 -15.78 -13.86
CA GLY A 113 -2.88 -16.02 -15.24
C GLY A 113 -1.38 -15.82 -15.51
N ALA A 114 -0.63 -15.24 -14.58
CA ALA A 114 0.82 -15.13 -14.71
C ALA A 114 1.51 -16.46 -14.34
N GLY A 115 2.67 -16.73 -14.96
CA GLY A 115 3.42 -17.96 -14.70
C GLY A 115 4.48 -17.83 -13.61
N TYR A 116 4.65 -16.65 -13.01
CA TYR A 116 5.61 -16.43 -11.93
C TYR A 116 5.17 -15.26 -11.05
N TYR A 117 5.16 -15.48 -9.73
CA TYR A 117 4.78 -14.46 -8.76
C TYR A 117 5.87 -14.26 -7.72
N TYR A 118 6.22 -13.02 -7.43
CA TYR A 118 7.17 -12.68 -6.38
C TYR A 118 6.68 -11.50 -5.55
N ALA A 119 7.16 -11.38 -4.31
CA ALA A 119 6.75 -10.32 -3.40
C ALA A 119 7.93 -9.68 -2.66
N LEU A 120 7.88 -8.36 -2.49
CA LEU A 120 8.81 -7.57 -1.68
C LEU A 120 8.01 -6.87 -0.57
N ALA A 121 8.11 -7.41 0.65
CA ALA A 121 7.45 -6.89 1.83
C ALA A 121 8.35 -5.84 2.53
N VAL A 122 8.00 -4.57 2.34
CA VAL A 122 8.74 -3.42 2.85
C VAL A 122 8.39 -3.14 4.30
N ASN A 123 9.37 -3.08 5.19
CA ASN A 123 9.14 -3.01 6.63
C ASN A 123 10.18 -2.18 7.37
N ALA A 124 9.82 -1.73 8.58
CA ALA A 124 10.69 -0.98 9.48
C ALA A 124 11.40 -1.89 10.50
N GLY A 125 11.87 -3.07 10.08
CA GLY A 125 12.73 -3.94 10.89
C GLY A 125 12.35 -5.42 10.89
N GLN A 126 11.07 -5.76 10.75
CA GLN A 126 10.63 -7.16 10.72
C GLN A 126 9.49 -7.41 9.74
N VAL A 127 9.61 -8.49 8.97
CA VAL A 127 8.55 -8.99 8.06
C VAL A 127 7.54 -9.90 8.76
N ALA A 128 7.93 -10.48 9.91
CA ALA A 128 7.15 -11.48 10.64
C ALA A 128 6.63 -12.61 9.71
N ASN A 129 5.34 -12.91 9.76
CA ASN A 129 4.69 -13.92 8.93
C ASN A 129 4.03 -13.36 7.65
N THR A 130 4.24 -12.08 7.32
CA THR A 130 3.52 -11.40 6.24
C THR A 130 3.58 -12.14 4.91
N LEU A 131 4.77 -12.60 4.50
CA LEU A 131 4.93 -13.32 3.23
C LEU A 131 4.36 -14.74 3.27
N VAL A 132 4.34 -15.36 4.46
CA VAL A 132 3.69 -16.66 4.67
C VAL A 132 2.17 -16.51 4.58
N GLN A 133 1.61 -15.43 5.14
CA GLN A 133 0.21 -15.08 4.97
C GLN A 133 -0.12 -14.86 3.51
N LEU A 134 0.65 -14.04 2.78
CA LEU A 134 0.44 -13.80 1.35
C LEU A 134 0.44 -15.11 0.57
N LYS A 135 1.43 -15.98 0.79
CA LYS A 135 1.51 -17.30 0.13
C LYS A 135 0.22 -18.09 0.33
N LYS A 136 -0.26 -18.21 1.57
CA LYS A 136 -1.50 -18.94 1.89
C LYS A 136 -2.75 -18.32 1.26
N GLU A 137 -2.84 -17.00 1.21
CA GLU A 137 -3.98 -16.32 0.58
C GLU A 137 -3.94 -16.49 -0.95
N MET A 138 -2.77 -16.45 -1.57
CA MET A 138 -2.61 -16.72 -3.01
C MET A 138 -2.98 -18.16 -3.38
N GLU A 139 -2.63 -19.14 -2.55
CA GLU A 139 -2.98 -20.56 -2.76
C GLU A 139 -4.51 -20.76 -2.85
N LYS A 140 -5.30 -20.00 -2.08
CA LYS A 140 -6.78 -20.04 -2.15
C LYS A 140 -7.34 -19.57 -3.50
N HIS A 141 -6.55 -18.79 -4.25
CA HIS A 141 -6.88 -18.30 -5.59
C HIS A 141 -6.15 -19.08 -6.69
N GLY A 142 -5.59 -20.27 -6.38
CA GLY A 142 -4.89 -21.10 -7.35
C GLY A 142 -3.56 -20.52 -7.84
N MET A 143 -3.00 -19.54 -7.13
CA MET A 143 -1.70 -18.93 -7.45
C MET A 143 -0.64 -19.39 -6.45
N GLU A 144 0.59 -19.59 -6.93
CA GLU A 144 1.74 -19.91 -6.08
C GLU A 144 2.69 -18.71 -5.99
N LEU A 145 2.96 -18.26 -4.76
CA LEU A 145 4.02 -17.28 -4.52
C LEU A 145 5.39 -17.97 -4.65
N SER A 146 6.07 -17.74 -5.78
CA SER A 146 7.33 -18.39 -6.16
C SER A 146 8.52 -17.95 -5.32
N SER A 147 8.55 -16.67 -4.90
CA SER A 147 9.58 -16.13 -4.01
C SER A 147 9.07 -14.90 -3.26
N GLY A 148 9.62 -14.63 -2.07
CA GLY A 148 9.19 -13.50 -1.24
C GLY A 148 10.32 -12.97 -0.35
N PHE A 149 10.51 -11.66 -0.34
CA PHE A 149 11.66 -11.00 0.27
C PHE A 149 11.25 -9.90 1.26
N SER A 150 11.93 -9.84 2.40
CA SER A 150 11.85 -8.74 3.36
C SER A 150 12.76 -7.60 2.94
N ILE A 151 12.24 -6.40 2.75
CA ILE A 151 13.04 -5.20 2.45
C ILE A 151 12.93 -4.24 3.63
N ARG A 152 14.04 -4.03 4.35
CA ARG A 152 14.07 -3.05 5.43
C ARG A 152 14.20 -1.64 4.86
N MET A 153 13.26 -0.77 5.20
CA MET A 153 13.25 0.66 4.88
C MET A 153 13.04 1.46 6.16
N PRO A 154 13.26 2.79 6.15
CA PRO A 154 13.07 3.62 7.34
C PRO A 154 11.63 3.58 7.84
N SER A 155 11.48 3.71 9.16
CA SER A 155 10.16 3.76 9.79
C SER A 155 9.36 4.96 9.33
N ASN A 156 8.10 4.70 8.97
CA ASN A 156 7.13 5.69 8.54
C ASN A 156 5.83 5.66 9.38
N TYR A 157 5.80 4.84 10.44
CA TYR A 157 4.62 4.66 11.29
C TYR A 157 4.61 5.68 12.44
N LEU A 158 4.04 6.85 12.13
CA LEU A 158 4.04 8.01 13.02
C LEU A 158 3.53 7.75 14.46
N PRO A 159 2.51 6.89 14.68
CA PRO A 159 2.07 6.59 16.04
C PRO A 159 3.17 6.00 16.93
N PHE A 160 4.14 5.26 16.38
CA PHE A 160 5.26 4.68 17.13
C PHE A 160 6.61 5.41 16.96
N GLY A 161 6.66 6.54 16.24
CA GLY A 161 7.88 7.34 16.15
C GLY A 161 7.85 8.31 14.97
N GLY A 162 8.62 9.39 15.05
CA GLY A 162 8.87 10.27 13.90
C GLY A 162 9.84 9.64 12.90
N ALA A 163 10.20 10.41 11.87
CA ALA A 163 11.26 10.04 10.94
C ALA A 163 12.56 9.69 11.68
N GLU A 164 13.20 8.58 11.30
CA GLU A 164 14.50 8.18 11.82
C GLU A 164 15.60 9.19 11.42
N PRO A 165 16.76 9.21 12.11
CA PRO A 165 17.91 10.02 11.71
C PRO A 165 18.35 9.72 10.27
N GLU A 166 18.85 10.73 9.56
CA GLU A 166 19.21 10.63 8.13
C GLU A 166 20.26 9.55 7.89
N GLU A 167 21.22 9.35 8.80
CA GLU A 167 22.23 8.30 8.66
C GLU A 167 21.63 6.89 8.72
N VAL A 168 20.55 6.71 9.48
CA VAL A 168 19.80 5.46 9.52
C VAL A 168 19.02 5.27 8.22
N GLN A 169 18.45 6.35 7.69
CA GLN A 169 17.72 6.32 6.42
C GLN A 169 18.64 5.91 5.26
N GLU A 170 19.77 6.58 5.11
CA GLU A 170 20.77 6.29 4.09
C GLU A 170 21.33 4.87 4.18
N ARG A 171 21.52 4.35 5.40
CA ARG A 171 21.92 2.95 5.58
C ARG A 171 20.84 2.00 5.08
N CYS A 172 19.57 2.22 5.44
CA CYS A 172 18.46 1.40 4.94
C CYS A 172 18.38 1.43 3.41
N PHE A 173 18.56 2.59 2.78
CA PHE A 173 18.52 2.72 1.32
C PHE A 173 19.65 1.93 0.65
N ARG A 174 20.88 2.05 1.13
CA ARG A 174 22.01 1.25 0.60
C ARG A 174 21.78 -0.26 0.76
N ASP A 175 21.37 -0.70 1.94
CA ASP A 175 21.15 -2.13 2.22
C ASP A 175 20.03 -2.69 1.33
N ALA A 176 18.95 -1.91 1.14
CA ALA A 176 17.87 -2.27 0.24
C ALA A 176 18.33 -2.39 -1.21
N LEU A 177 19.12 -1.43 -1.71
CA LEU A 177 19.67 -1.46 -3.07
C LEU A 177 20.56 -2.68 -3.30
N GLU A 178 21.44 -3.01 -2.35
CA GLU A 178 22.30 -4.19 -2.47
C GLU A 178 21.48 -5.48 -2.52
N LYS A 179 20.45 -5.58 -1.66
CA LYS A 179 19.55 -6.73 -1.68
C LYS A 179 18.73 -6.82 -2.98
N LEU A 180 18.31 -5.69 -3.54
CA LEU A 180 17.58 -5.65 -4.82
C LEU A 180 18.39 -6.19 -5.99
N LYS A 181 19.72 -6.01 -6.00
CA LYS A 181 20.60 -6.63 -7.01
C LYS A 181 20.48 -8.15 -6.97
N THR A 182 20.57 -8.74 -5.78
CA THR A 182 20.40 -10.19 -5.60
C THR A 182 19.00 -10.66 -6.04
N ILE A 183 17.96 -9.94 -5.62
CA ILE A 183 16.57 -10.26 -5.97
C ILE A 183 16.35 -10.20 -7.49
N SER A 184 16.97 -9.25 -8.18
CA SER A 184 16.83 -9.11 -9.64
C SER A 184 17.29 -10.36 -10.40
N GLY A 185 18.35 -11.03 -9.92
CA GLY A 185 18.80 -12.31 -10.47
C GLY A 185 17.76 -13.42 -10.30
N VAL A 186 17.23 -13.57 -9.08
CA VAL A 186 16.19 -14.55 -8.76
C VAL A 186 14.94 -14.33 -9.63
N VAL A 187 14.49 -13.07 -9.76
CA VAL A 187 13.30 -12.72 -10.55
C VAL A 187 13.52 -12.99 -12.04
N ARG A 188 14.72 -12.69 -12.57
CA ARG A 188 15.07 -12.96 -13.97
C ARG A 188 15.09 -14.45 -14.30
N GLU A 189 15.67 -15.24 -13.41
CA GLU A 189 15.76 -16.69 -13.55
C GLU A 189 14.43 -17.40 -13.22
N ARG A 190 13.41 -16.65 -12.76
CA ARG A 190 12.14 -17.18 -12.23
C ARG A 190 12.39 -18.26 -11.17
N ALA A 191 13.43 -18.07 -10.35
CA ALA A 191 13.87 -19.06 -9.39
C ALA A 191 12.87 -19.20 -8.23
N LEU A 192 12.62 -20.45 -7.84
CA LEU A 192 11.73 -20.80 -6.74
C LEU A 192 12.52 -20.77 -5.43
N LEU A 193 12.19 -19.84 -4.54
CA LEU A 193 12.85 -19.70 -3.24
C LEU A 193 11.81 -19.68 -2.11
N PRO A 194 12.12 -20.26 -0.94
CA PRO A 194 11.29 -20.07 0.24
C PRO A 194 11.10 -18.59 0.57
N VAL A 195 9.90 -18.22 0.99
CA VAL A 195 9.63 -16.85 1.43
C VAL A 195 10.42 -16.53 2.70
N GLU A 196 11.00 -15.34 2.75
CA GLU A 196 11.64 -14.83 3.97
C GLU A 196 10.60 -14.61 5.08
N LYS A 197 10.99 -14.91 6.32
CA LYS A 197 10.11 -14.82 7.49
C LYS A 197 10.89 -14.44 8.75
N GLY A 198 10.19 -13.88 9.73
CA GLY A 198 10.74 -13.62 11.06
C GLY A 198 10.97 -14.90 11.89
N PRO A 199 11.63 -14.78 13.06
CA PRO A 199 11.74 -15.84 14.05
C PRO A 199 10.39 -16.47 14.45
N LEU A 200 10.38 -17.78 14.72
CA LEU A 200 9.15 -18.56 14.93
C LEU A 200 8.28 -18.07 16.11
N TRP A 201 8.90 -17.59 17.19
CA TRP A 201 8.19 -17.08 18.35
C TRP A 201 7.48 -15.74 18.06
N GLN A 202 8.11 -14.86 17.26
CA GLN A 202 7.50 -13.62 16.79
C GLN A 202 6.30 -13.91 15.89
N ASN A 203 6.45 -14.93 15.04
CA ASN A 203 5.43 -15.33 14.07
C ASN A 203 4.09 -15.67 14.74
N VAL A 204 4.07 -16.37 15.88
CA VAL A 204 2.82 -16.73 16.57
C VAL A 204 2.17 -15.49 17.20
N ILE A 205 2.92 -14.72 17.99
CA ILE A 205 2.41 -13.56 18.74
C ILE A 205 1.90 -12.49 17.77
N LEU A 206 2.72 -12.13 16.78
CA LEU A 206 2.42 -11.01 15.89
C LEU A 206 1.34 -11.37 14.87
N SER A 207 1.20 -12.65 14.47
CA SER A 207 0.06 -13.09 13.67
C SER A 207 -1.25 -12.96 14.44
N GLY A 208 -1.25 -13.26 15.75
CA GLY A 208 -2.41 -13.02 16.61
C GLY A 208 -2.79 -11.54 16.69
N LEU A 209 -1.80 -10.66 16.89
CA LEU A 209 -2.02 -9.20 16.89
C LEU A 209 -2.53 -8.68 15.54
N ASN A 210 -2.00 -9.22 14.43
CA ASN A 210 -2.49 -8.89 13.10
C ASN A 210 -3.97 -9.28 12.94
N ALA A 211 -4.33 -10.52 13.31
CA ALA A 211 -5.69 -11.02 13.21
C ALA A 211 -6.70 -10.19 14.03
N LEU A 212 -6.28 -9.64 15.16
CA LEU A 212 -7.10 -8.73 15.97
C LEU A 212 -7.19 -7.32 15.39
N SER A 213 -6.11 -6.82 14.76
CA SER A 213 -6.03 -5.43 14.31
C SER A 213 -6.57 -5.21 12.89
N ALA A 214 -6.24 -6.08 11.95
CA ALA A 214 -6.54 -5.93 10.52
C ALA A 214 -8.04 -5.74 10.21
N PRO A 215 -8.99 -6.45 10.86
CA PRO A 215 -10.43 -6.23 10.64
C PRO A 215 -10.86 -4.80 10.95
N HIS A 216 -10.20 -4.13 11.90
CA HIS A 216 -10.58 -2.80 12.37
C HIS A 216 -9.95 -1.65 11.57
N PHE A 217 -8.97 -1.92 10.70
CA PHE A 217 -8.19 -0.90 9.98
C PHE A 217 -9.05 0.14 9.27
N SER A 218 -10.14 -0.31 8.63
CA SER A 218 -11.03 0.54 7.87
C SER A 218 -11.63 1.67 8.72
N THR A 219 -11.89 1.42 10.00
CA THR A 219 -12.49 2.37 10.95
C THR A 219 -11.50 3.05 11.88
N MET A 220 -10.21 2.71 11.80
CA MET A 220 -9.17 3.35 12.63
C MET A 220 -8.95 4.82 12.25
N ASP A 221 -9.45 5.25 11.09
CA ASP A 221 -9.47 6.64 10.68
C ASP A 221 -10.29 7.57 11.59
N LYS A 222 -11.18 7.04 12.44
CA LYS A 222 -11.86 7.79 13.52
C LYS A 222 -10.89 8.49 14.48
N ARG A 223 -9.62 8.08 14.50
CA ARG A 223 -8.58 8.71 15.32
C ARG A 223 -7.87 9.86 14.61
N PHE A 224 -8.13 10.10 13.32
CA PHE A 224 -7.60 11.29 12.66
C PHE A 224 -8.29 12.56 13.19
N ILE A 225 -7.48 13.57 13.45
CA ILE A 225 -7.90 14.88 13.95
C ILE A 225 -7.36 15.92 12.99
N VAL A 226 -8.19 16.90 12.62
CA VAL A 226 -7.80 18.01 11.75
C VAL A 226 -7.70 19.26 12.61
N GLU A 227 -6.50 19.82 12.74
CA GLU A 227 -6.25 21.07 13.43
C GLU A 227 -6.68 22.29 12.58
N ASP A 228 -6.85 23.44 13.22
CA ASP A 228 -7.33 24.68 12.56
C ASP A 228 -6.30 25.32 11.62
N SER A 229 -5.06 24.84 11.61
CA SER A 229 -4.05 25.18 10.60
C SER A 229 -4.38 24.63 9.21
N CYS A 230 -5.45 23.83 9.06
CA CYS A 230 -5.85 23.26 7.78
C CYS A 230 -6.19 24.35 6.75
N THR A 231 -5.49 24.31 5.62
CA THR A 231 -5.68 25.26 4.51
C THR A 231 -6.69 24.81 3.46
N SER A 232 -7.40 23.69 3.70
CA SER A 232 -8.34 23.09 2.73
C SER A 232 -7.73 22.73 1.36
N CYS A 233 -6.39 22.55 1.28
CA CYS A 233 -5.68 22.34 0.01
C CYS A 233 -6.02 21.04 -0.75
N GLY A 234 -6.72 20.09 -0.11
CA GLY A 234 -7.14 18.83 -0.75
C GLY A 234 -6.05 17.78 -1.00
N ILE A 235 -4.79 18.03 -0.64
CA ILE A 235 -3.69 17.07 -0.84
C ILE A 235 -3.99 15.70 -0.21
N CYS A 236 -4.56 15.67 1.01
CA CYS A 236 -4.92 14.44 1.68
C CYS A 236 -5.89 13.56 0.88
N VAL A 237 -6.84 14.18 0.15
CA VAL A 237 -7.77 13.49 -0.76
C VAL A 237 -7.00 12.87 -1.92
N GLN A 238 -6.10 13.64 -2.53
CA GLN A 238 -5.34 13.23 -3.71
C GLN A 238 -4.35 12.09 -3.41
N VAL A 239 -3.67 12.13 -2.27
CA VAL A 239 -2.69 11.09 -1.89
C VAL A 239 -3.32 9.85 -1.23
N CYS A 240 -4.63 9.87 -0.94
CA CYS A 240 -5.29 8.71 -0.35
C CYS A 240 -5.49 7.62 -1.42
N PRO A 241 -4.76 6.49 -1.38
CA PRO A 241 -4.80 5.50 -2.45
C PRO A 241 -6.16 4.82 -2.59
N VAL A 242 -6.96 4.81 -1.52
CA VAL A 242 -8.26 4.13 -1.47
C VAL A 242 -9.45 5.08 -1.51
N GLY A 243 -9.24 6.38 -1.75
CA GLY A 243 -10.38 7.31 -1.82
C GLY A 243 -11.09 7.61 -0.49
N ASN A 244 -10.45 7.31 0.64
CA ASN A 244 -11.05 7.41 1.98
C ASN A 244 -11.30 8.81 2.51
N ILE A 245 -11.02 9.85 1.74
CA ILE A 245 -11.09 11.23 2.23
C ILE A 245 -11.82 12.07 1.19
N HIS A 246 -12.80 12.85 1.64
CA HIS A 246 -13.41 13.93 0.89
C HIS A 246 -13.36 15.23 1.72
N LEU A 247 -13.59 16.38 1.09
CA LEU A 247 -13.70 17.65 1.81
C LEU A 247 -15.17 17.95 2.09
N GLN A 248 -15.51 18.19 3.36
CA GLN A 248 -16.81 18.69 3.79
C GLN A 248 -16.59 20.04 4.47
N GLN A 249 -17.24 21.09 3.96
CA GLN A 249 -17.06 22.47 4.46
C GLN A 249 -15.57 22.88 4.56
N GLY A 250 -14.76 22.46 3.59
CA GLY A 250 -13.31 22.74 3.53
C GLY A 250 -12.45 21.80 4.39
N ARG A 251 -13.02 21.00 5.30
CA ARG A 251 -12.23 20.10 6.16
C ARG A 251 -12.26 18.65 5.64
N PRO A 252 -11.15 17.91 5.72
CA PRO A 252 -11.14 16.51 5.34
C PRO A 252 -11.96 15.66 6.30
N VAL A 253 -12.79 14.78 5.74
CA VAL A 253 -13.62 13.80 6.43
C VAL A 253 -13.29 12.42 5.88
N TRP A 254 -13.18 11.44 6.79
CA TRP A 254 -12.81 10.07 6.44
C TRP A 254 -14.04 9.16 6.34
N ASN A 255 -14.06 8.31 5.31
CA ASN A 255 -15.20 7.49 4.89
C ASN A 255 -15.14 6.03 5.41
N HIS A 256 -14.35 5.75 6.44
CA HIS A 256 -14.26 4.43 7.10
C HIS A 256 -13.82 3.26 6.20
N HIS A 257 -12.96 3.52 5.22
CA HIS A 257 -12.26 2.52 4.39
C HIS A 257 -10.74 2.75 4.40
N CYS A 258 -10.20 3.07 5.57
CA CYS A 258 -8.77 3.32 5.75
C CYS A 258 -7.91 2.04 5.62
N GLU A 259 -6.78 2.14 4.92
CA GLU A 259 -5.74 1.09 4.85
C GLU A 259 -4.58 1.31 5.83
N GLN A 260 -4.67 2.32 6.70
CA GLN A 260 -3.62 2.66 7.68
C GLN A 260 -2.24 2.92 7.04
N CYS A 261 -2.19 3.51 5.83
CA CYS A 261 -0.93 3.86 5.16
C CYS A 261 -0.33 5.20 5.60
N TYR A 262 -1.09 6.01 6.35
CA TYR A 262 -0.69 7.33 6.86
C TYR A 262 -0.29 8.37 5.78
N ALA A 263 -0.64 8.18 4.51
CA ALA A 263 -0.32 9.14 3.45
C ALA A 263 -0.86 10.55 3.77
N CYS A 264 -2.14 10.67 4.14
CA CYS A 264 -2.78 11.96 4.42
C CYS A 264 -2.05 12.81 5.48
N ILE A 265 -1.51 12.18 6.51
CA ILE A 265 -0.84 12.84 7.63
C ILE A 265 0.65 13.10 7.34
N GLN A 266 1.30 12.26 6.53
CA GLN A 266 2.70 12.42 6.15
C GLN A 266 2.90 13.49 5.06
N TRP A 267 1.90 13.68 4.19
CA TRP A 267 1.96 14.61 3.06
C TRP A 267 1.19 15.92 3.28
N CYS A 268 0.65 16.15 4.46
CA CYS A 268 -0.02 17.42 4.77
C CYS A 268 1.04 18.54 4.87
N PRO A 269 1.04 19.55 3.98
CA PRO A 269 2.12 20.55 3.91
C PRO A 269 2.18 21.47 5.13
N VAL A 270 1.07 21.61 5.85
CA VAL A 270 0.92 22.44 7.05
C VAL A 270 0.76 21.59 8.31
N GLU A 271 1.01 20.28 8.21
CA GLU A 271 0.88 19.30 9.31
C GLU A 271 -0.44 19.40 10.10
N ALA A 272 -1.53 19.79 9.44
CA ALA A 272 -2.84 19.98 10.10
C ALA A 272 -3.52 18.66 10.49
N ILE A 273 -3.06 17.51 9.99
CA ILE A 273 -3.66 16.20 10.27
C ILE A 273 -2.83 15.49 11.35
N GLN A 274 -3.51 15.01 12.40
CA GLN A 274 -2.92 14.25 13.50
C GLN A 274 -3.63 12.90 13.65
N TYR A 275 -2.99 11.92 14.29
CA TYR A 275 -3.58 10.63 14.62
C TYR A 275 -3.54 10.42 16.13
N GLY A 276 -4.69 10.56 16.77
CA GLY A 276 -4.80 10.70 18.21
C GLY A 276 -3.95 11.87 18.74
N LYS A 277 -3.51 11.78 19.99
CA LYS A 277 -2.71 12.83 20.65
C LYS A 277 -1.20 12.67 20.48
N GLY A 278 -0.76 11.55 19.88
CA GLY A 278 0.64 11.11 19.91
C GLY A 278 1.49 11.49 18.70
N THR A 279 0.94 12.20 17.71
CA THR A 279 1.66 12.53 16.46
C THR A 279 2.12 13.98 16.34
N LYS A 280 1.59 14.88 17.17
CA LYS A 280 1.94 16.30 17.13
C LYS A 280 3.42 16.49 17.44
N GLY A 281 4.10 17.30 16.62
CA GLY A 281 5.53 17.60 16.75
C GLY A 281 6.49 16.49 16.32
N LYS A 282 6.00 15.34 15.84
CA LYS A 282 6.87 14.29 15.28
C LYS A 282 7.27 14.64 13.84
N LYS A 283 8.56 14.55 13.53
CA LYS A 283 9.10 14.75 12.17
C LYS A 283 8.38 13.82 11.19
N ARG A 284 7.79 14.39 10.14
CA ARG A 284 7.14 13.65 9.05
C ARG A 284 8.18 12.96 8.18
N TYR A 285 7.75 11.90 7.51
CA TYR A 285 8.59 11.12 6.62
C TYR A 285 7.85 10.82 5.32
N HIS A 286 8.52 11.14 4.22
CA HIS A 286 8.33 10.54 2.91
C HIS A 286 9.69 10.20 2.33
N HIS A 287 9.74 9.21 1.46
CA HIS A 287 10.98 8.84 0.79
C HIS A 287 11.52 10.05 -0.01
N PRO A 288 12.81 10.40 0.09
CA PRO A 288 13.35 11.62 -0.53
C PRO A 288 13.27 11.65 -2.06
N GLU A 289 13.38 10.49 -2.70
CA GLU A 289 13.23 10.37 -4.17
C GLU A 289 11.78 10.28 -4.66
N ILE A 290 10.79 10.34 -3.76
CA ILE A 290 9.37 10.29 -4.12
C ILE A 290 8.75 11.65 -3.83
N SER A 291 8.08 12.20 -4.84
CA SER A 291 7.32 13.44 -4.75
C SER A 291 5.82 13.17 -4.61
N ILE A 292 5.06 14.21 -4.27
CA ILE A 292 3.60 14.13 -4.22
C ILE A 292 3.00 13.72 -5.58
N LYS A 293 3.59 14.18 -6.68
CA LYS A 293 3.12 13.87 -8.04
C LYS A 293 3.21 12.37 -8.36
N ASP A 294 4.13 11.67 -7.71
CA ASP A 294 4.27 10.22 -7.84
C ASP A 294 3.20 9.44 -7.08
N LEU A 295 2.57 10.06 -6.07
CA LEU A 295 1.49 9.45 -5.28
C LEU A 295 0.10 9.85 -5.73
N VAL A 296 -0.04 11.02 -6.35
CA VAL A 296 -1.28 11.42 -7.00
C VAL A 296 -1.39 10.60 -8.28
N VAL A 297 -1.95 9.40 -8.14
CA VAL A 297 -2.27 8.54 -9.28
C VAL A 297 -3.17 9.34 -10.21
N SER A 298 -2.62 9.73 -11.36
CA SER A 298 -3.32 10.50 -12.39
C SER A 298 -4.41 9.61 -12.98
N GLY A 299 -5.63 9.67 -12.45
CA GLY A 299 -6.73 8.82 -12.90
C GLY A 299 -7.87 8.62 -11.90
N ARG A 300 -8.20 9.65 -11.10
CA ARG A 300 -9.51 9.76 -10.45
C ARG A 300 -10.31 10.87 -11.12
#